data_AF-W1IPV7-F1
#
_entry.id   AF-W1IPV7-F1
#
_cell.length_a   1.000
_cell.length_b   1.000
_cell.length_c   1.000
_cell.angle_alpha   90.00
_cell.angle_beta   90.00
_cell.angle_gamma   90.00
#
_symmetry.space_group_name_H-M   'P 1'
#
loop_
_entity.id
_entity.type
_entity.pdbx_description
1 polymer ?
#
loop_
_entity_poly.entity_id
_entity_poly.type
_entity_poly.pdbx_seq_one_letter_code
_entity_poly.pdbx_strand_id
1 'polypeptide(L)' 'MGTRIRNGYGIRDFSLQLAAEVAKVQESGDFPLIIGGDCSILLGALVGSRRMGPISLIHIDGHS' A
#
# COMPACT_ATOMS: atom_id res chain seq x y z
N MET A 1 -5.91 -2.06 -26.61
CA MET A 1 -4.92 -1.05 -26.17
C MET A 1 -4.70 -1.28 -24.68
N GLY A 2 -3.50 -1.74 -24.26
CA GLY A 2 -3.21 -2.01 -22.84
C GLY A 2 -2.80 -0.74 -22.09
N THR A 3 -2.81 -0.79 -20.75
CA THR A 3 -2.50 0.35 -19.86
C THR A 3 -1.04 0.83 -19.93
N ARG A 4 -0.16 0.14 -20.66
CA ARG A 4 1.32 0.32 -20.66
C ARG A 4 1.99 0.17 -19.28
N ILE A 5 1.24 -0.29 -18.28
CA ILE A 5 1.78 -0.59 -16.94
C ILE A 5 2.35 -1.99 -16.96
N ARG A 6 3.66 -2.11 -16.73
CA ARG A 6 4.30 -3.41 -16.51
C ARG A 6 3.70 -4.04 -15.25
N ASN A 7 3.20 -5.27 -15.37
CA ASN A 7 2.64 -6.05 -14.26
C ASN A 7 1.47 -5.39 -13.50
N GLY A 8 0.65 -4.56 -14.16
CA GLY A 8 -0.41 -3.79 -13.48
C GLY A 8 -1.42 -4.64 -12.70
N TYR A 9 -1.82 -5.80 -13.22
CA TYR A 9 -2.71 -6.71 -12.51
C TYR A 9 -2.06 -7.31 -11.25
N GLY A 10 -0.79 -7.74 -11.35
CA GLY A 10 -0.04 -8.25 -10.21
C GLY A 10 0.13 -7.20 -9.11
N ILE A 11 0.46 -5.95 -9.49
CA ILE A 11 0.55 -4.83 -8.54
C ILE A 11 -0.79 -4.61 -7.83
N ARG A 12 -1.90 -4.62 -8.58
CA ARG A 12 -3.24 -4.44 -8.01
C ARG A 12 -3.58 -5.54 -7.01
N ASP A 13 -3.40 -6.79 -7.41
CA ASP A 13 -3.79 -7.93 -6.58
C ASP A 13 -2.94 -7.99 -5.31
N PHE A 14 -1.63 -7.75 -5.42
CA PHE A 14 -0.74 -7.61 -4.27
C PHE A 14 -1.15 -6.44 -3.37
N SER A 15 -1.47 -5.27 -3.94
CA SER A 15 -1.89 -4.09 -3.17
C SER A 15 -3.15 -4.36 -2.36
N LEU A 16 -4.11 -5.11 -2.92
CA LEU A 16 -5.34 -5.48 -2.20
C LEU A 16 -5.07 -6.47 -1.05
N GLN A 17 -4.17 -7.43 -1.26
CA GLN A 17 -3.73 -8.35 -0.20
C GLN A 17 -3.00 -7.60 0.92
N LEU A 18 -2.03 -6.75 0.57
CA LEU A 18 -1.30 -5.93 1.53
C LEU A 18 -2.24 -5.00 2.31
N ALA A 19 -3.21 -4.37 1.64
CA ALA A 19 -4.20 -3.51 2.31
C ALA A 19 -5.02 -4.26 3.36
N ALA A 20 -5.36 -5.54 3.11
CA ALA A 20 -6.08 -6.36 4.07
C ALA A 20 -5.22 -6.64 5.32
N GLU A 21 -3.93 -6.96 5.15
CA GLU A 21 -3.02 -7.19 6.27
C GLU A 21 -2.75 -5.92 7.09
N VAL A 22 -2.57 -4.78 6.42
CA VAL A 22 -2.40 -3.47 7.08
C VAL A 22 -3.62 -3.12 7.92
N ALA A 23 -4.83 -3.30 7.37
CA ALA A 23 -6.06 -3.05 8.10
C ALA A 23 -6.18 -3.95 9.34
N LYS A 24 -5.87 -5.26 9.22
CA LYS A 24 -5.91 -6.18 10.36
C LYS A 24 -4.99 -5.74 11.51
N VAL A 25 -3.76 -5.32 11.20
CA VAL A 25 -2.79 -4.85 12.20
C VAL A 25 -3.27 -3.56 12.88
N GLN A 26 -3.86 -2.63 12.12
CA GLN A 26 -4.38 -1.40 12.72
C GLN A 26 -5.68 -1.63 13.51
N GLU A 27 -6.52 -2.58 13.08
CA GLU A 27 -7.71 -3.01 13.80
C GLU A 27 -7.37 -3.64 15.16
N SER A 28 -6.19 -4.28 15.31
CA SER A 28 -5.69 -4.73 16.60
C SER A 28 -5.11 -3.62 17.47
N GLY A 29 -5.04 -2.38 16.96
CA GLY A 29 -4.46 -1.23 17.65
C GLY A 29 -2.95 -1.10 17.48
N ASP A 30 -2.34 -1.92 16.62
CA ASP A 30 -0.90 -1.94 16.39
C ASP A 30 -0.48 -1.06 15.21
N PHE A 31 0.82 -0.73 15.16
CA PHE A 31 1.42 0.06 14.08
C PHE A 31 2.02 -0.84 12.98
N PRO A 32 1.52 -0.80 11.74
CA PRO A 32 2.04 -1.63 10.66
C PRO A 32 3.40 -1.11 10.15
N LEU A 33 4.46 -1.92 10.32
CA LEU A 33 5.75 -1.73 9.65
C LEU A 33 5.82 -2.66 8.42
N ILE A 34 5.99 -2.07 7.24
CA ILE A 34 6.03 -2.80 5.98
C ILE A 34 7.44 -2.72 5.41
N ILE A 35 8.11 -3.86 5.25
CA ILE A 35 9.38 -3.96 4.56
C ILE A 35 9.10 -4.42 3.13
N GLY A 36 9.12 -3.47 2.20
CA GLY A 36 8.80 -3.70 0.78
C GLY A 36 10.00 -4.07 -0.09
N GLY A 37 9.72 -4.22 -1.38
CA GLY A 37 10.74 -4.31 -2.44
C GLY A 37 10.85 -3.03 -3.26
N ASP A 38 9.72 -2.52 -3.75
CA ASP A 38 9.62 -1.26 -4.50
C ASP A 38 8.52 -0.36 -3.93
N CYS A 39 8.46 0.90 -4.38
CA CYS A 39 7.54 1.91 -3.86
C CYS A 39 6.06 1.66 -4.18
N SER A 40 5.70 0.68 -5.04
CA SER A 40 4.30 0.32 -5.29
C SER A 40 3.57 -0.23 -4.05
N ILE A 41 4.30 -0.70 -3.03
CA ILE A 41 3.73 -1.12 -1.74
C ILE A 41 2.90 -0.01 -1.07
N LEU A 42 3.19 1.25 -1.39
CA LEU A 42 2.47 2.41 -0.85
C LEU A 42 0.98 2.34 -1.19
N LEU A 43 0.60 1.77 -2.33
CA LEU A 43 -0.80 1.61 -2.72
C LEU A 43 -1.56 0.77 -1.70
N GLY A 44 -1.01 -0.39 -1.33
CA GLY A 44 -1.61 -1.27 -0.33
C GLY A 44 -1.63 -0.64 1.07
N ALA A 45 -0.52 -0.03 1.49
CA ALA A 45 -0.40 0.63 2.79
C ALA A 45 -1.44 1.75 2.99
N LEU A 46 -1.61 2.59 1.97
CA LEU A 46 -2.58 3.69 1.98
C LEU A 46 -4.02 3.17 1.94
N VAL A 47 -4.32 2.20 1.07
CA VAL A 47 -5.68 1.62 0.98
C VAL A 47 -6.08 0.94 2.28
N GLY A 48 -5.16 0.20 2.93
CA GLY A 48 -5.40 -0.42 4.23
C GLY A 48 -5.66 0.63 5.31
N SER A 49 -4.75 1.61 5.43
CA SER A 49 -4.84 2.65 6.47
C SER A 49 -6.04 3.56 6.33
N ARG A 50 -6.50 3.83 5.10
CA ARG A 50 -7.68 4.68 4.84
C ARG A 50 -8.96 4.10 5.44
N ARG A 51 -9.01 2.79 5.71
CA ARG A 51 -10.18 2.13 6.32
C ARG A 51 -10.39 2.55 7.78
N MET A 52 -9.31 2.91 8.48
CA MET A 52 -9.38 3.36 9.87
C MET A 52 -9.76 4.85 10.00
N GLY A 53 -9.72 5.61 8.91
CA GLY A 53 -10.07 7.02 8.89
C GLY A 53 -9.34 7.85 7.82
N PRO A 54 -9.45 9.18 7.87
CA PRO A 54 -8.62 10.08 7.06
C PRO A 54 -7.14 9.88 7.36
N ILE A 55 -6.31 9.92 6.32
CA ILE A 55 -4.85 9.74 6.44
C ILE A 55 -4.11 10.84 5.69
N SER A 56 -2.89 11.12 6.17
CA SER A 56 -1.90 11.96 5.50
C SER A 56 -0.70 11.11 5.12
N LEU A 57 0.04 11.51 4.08
CA LEU A 57 1.24 10.83 3.62
C LEU A 57 2.45 11.74 3.75
N ILE A 58 3.48 11.26 4.41
CA ILE A 58 4.84 11.80 4.29
C ILE A 58 5.62 10.78 3.48
N HIS A 59 6.09 11.20 2.30
CA HIS A 59 6.87 10.36 1.41
C HIS A 59 8.24 11.01 1.19
N ILE A 60 9.30 10.27 1.51
CA ILE A 60 10.69 10.69 1.30
C ILE A 60 11.24 9.74 0.24
N ASP A 61 11.53 10.28 -0.93
CA ASP A 61 12.06 9.52 -2.06
C ASP A 61 13.26 10.23 -2.67
N GLY A 62 14.26 9.45 -3.09
CA GLY A 62 15.47 9.94 -3.74
C GLY A 62 15.38 9.94 -5.27
N HIS A 63 14.28 9.46 -5.84
CA HIS A 63 14.06 9.45 -7.28
C HIS A 63 13.55 10.82 -7.77
N SER A 64 14.10 11.27 -8.90
CA SER A 64 13.75 12.53 -9.59
C SER A 64 13.02 12.27 -10.90
#